data_AF-A0A2X2T7W4-F1
#
_entry.id   AF-A0A2X2T7W4-F1
#
_cell.length_a   1.000
_cell.length_b   1.000
_cell.length_c   1.000
_cell.angle_alpha   90.00
_cell.angle_beta   90.00
_cell.angle_gamma   90.00
#
_symmetry.space_group_name_H-M   'P 1'
#
loop_
_entity.id
_entity.type
_entity.pdbx_description
1 polymer ?
#
loop_
_entity_poly.entity_id
_entity_poly.type
_entity_poly.pdbx_seq_one_letter_code
_entity_poly.pdbx_strand_id
1 'polypeptide(L)' 'MSCNHQHGIRLPVLANASLEVKGGECVVLHGHSGSGKSTLLRSLYANYLPDEGHIWVKHNDEWLDIVAGSGA' A
#
# COMPACT_ATOMS: atom_id res chain seq x y z
N MET A 1 21.80 6.56 -31.15
CA MET A 1 21.80 6.97 -29.73
C MET A 1 20.54 6.41 -29.10
N SER A 2 20.64 5.30 -28.35
CA SER A 2 19.51 4.73 -27.62
C SER A 2 19.80 4.87 -26.14
N CYS A 3 19.07 5.74 -25.45
CA CYS A 3 19.10 5.84 -24.00
C CYS A 3 17.96 4.99 -23.46
N ASN A 4 18.28 3.77 -23.03
CA ASN A 4 17.37 2.94 -22.25
C ASN A 4 17.40 3.43 -20.80
N HIS A 5 16.42 4.25 -20.40
CA HIS A 5 16.26 4.66 -19.00
C HIS A 5 15.27 3.72 -18.30
N GLN A 6 15.75 2.52 -17.93
CA GLN A 6 15.00 1.56 -17.11
C GLN A 6 15.34 1.65 -15.60
N HIS A 7 15.79 2.80 -15.12
CA HIS A 7 15.93 3.00 -13.69
C HIS A 7 14.55 3.38 -13.12
N GLY A 8 13.74 2.36 -12.85
CA GLY A 8 12.58 2.51 -11.97
C GLY A 8 13.06 2.97 -10.61
N ILE A 9 12.99 4.28 -10.36
CA ILE A 9 13.40 4.87 -9.10
C ILE A 9 12.47 4.30 -8.03
N ARG A 10 12.97 3.38 -7.20
CA ARG A 10 12.29 2.96 -5.97
C ARG A 10 12.46 4.06 -4.94
N LEU A 11 11.44 4.90 -4.80
CA LEU A 11 11.36 5.86 -3.73
C LEU A 11 10.69 5.17 -2.53
N PRO A 12 11.38 4.96 -1.41
CA PRO A 12 10.77 4.43 -0.20
C PRO A 12 9.85 5.50 0.40
N VAL A 13 8.62 5.56 -0.11
CA VAL A 13 7.61 6.55 0.31
C VAL A 13 6.95 6.14 1.64
N LEU A 14 6.90 4.84 1.92
CA LEU A 14 6.42 4.26 3.17
C LEU A 14 7.41 3.17 3.59
N ALA A 15 7.82 3.18 4.86
CA ALA A 15 8.70 2.17 5.43
C ALA A 15 8.15 1.74 6.78
N ASN A 16 7.96 0.43 6.96
CA ASN A 16 7.47 -0.18 8.21
C ASN A 16 6.21 0.49 8.79
N ALA A 17 5.28 0.89 7.92
CA ALA A 17 4.02 1.49 8.35
C ALA A 17 3.03 0.39 8.76
N SER A 18 2.42 0.55 9.95
CA SER A 18 1.37 -0.33 10.45
C SER A 18 0.13 0.50 10.79
N LEU A 19 -1.03 0.06 10.32
CA LEU A 19 -2.32 0.68 10.60
C LEU A 19 -3.36 -0.44 10.80
N GLU A 20 -4.19 -0.30 11.83
CA GLU A 20 -5.37 -1.15 12.06
C GLU A 20 -6.60 -0.24 12.08
N VAL A 21 -7.66 -0.66 11.40
CA VAL A 21 -8.94 0.05 11.34
C VAL A 21 -10.06 -0.96 11.54
N LYS A 22 -10.96 -0.69 12.49
CA LYS A 22 -12.10 -1.56 12.77
C LYS A 22 -13.29 -1.21 11.88
N GLY A 23 -14.19 -2.19 11.70
CA GLY A 23 -15.44 -1.97 11.00
C GLY A 23 -16.26 -0.86 11.65
N GLY A 24 -16.64 0.14 10.85
CA GLY A 24 -17.40 1.31 11.31
C GLY A 24 -16.55 2.50 11.79
N GLU A 25 -15.22 2.38 11.81
CA GLU A 25 -14.34 3.50 12.13
C GLU A 25 -14.11 4.41 10.92
N CYS A 26 -14.07 5.72 11.17
CA CYS A 26 -13.62 6.71 10.19
C CYS A 26 -12.23 7.20 10.61
N VAL A 27 -11.22 6.90 9.79
CA VAL A 27 -9.83 7.24 10.07
C VAL A 27 -9.34 8.29 9.09
N VAL A 28 -8.66 9.31 9.62
CA VAL A 28 -8.08 10.40 8.83
C VAL A 28 -6.58 10.19 8.69
N LEU A 29 -6.09 10.11 7.44
CA LEU A 29 -4.66 10.14 7.16
C LEU A 29 -4.17 11.59 7.10
N HIS A 30 -3.57 12.08 8.19
CA HIS A 30 -2.97 13.42 8.26
C HIS A 30 -1.45 13.40 8.00
N GLY A 31 -0.89 14.52 7.52
CA GLY A 31 0.55 14.70 7.33
C GLY A 31 0.92 15.66 6.19
N HIS A 32 2.17 16.12 6.16
CA HIS A 32 2.70 17.04 5.16
C HIS A 32 2.58 16.52 3.71
N SER A 33 2.55 17.41 2.71
CA SER A 33 2.61 16.98 1.31
C SER A 33 3.85 16.13 1.05
N GLY A 34 3.73 15.06 0.27
CA GLY A 34 4.83 14.12 0.03
C GLY A 34 5.05 13.03 1.10
N SER A 35 4.33 13.05 2.23
CA SER A 35 4.49 12.06 3.31
C SER A 35 3.96 10.64 3.00
N GLY A 36 3.60 10.35 1.75
CA GLY A 36 3.15 9.02 1.34
C GLY A 36 1.67 8.65 1.56
N LYS A 37 0.82 9.59 2.01
CA LYS A 37 -0.63 9.36 2.23
C LYS A 37 -1.34 8.76 1.00
N SER A 38 -1.16 9.36 -0.17
CA SER A 38 -1.78 8.87 -1.41
C SER A 38 -1.22 7.51 -1.84
N THR A 39 0.06 7.24 -1.55
CA THR A 39 0.68 5.93 -1.81
C THR A 39 0.09 4.86 -0.90
N LEU A 40 -0.15 5.17 0.38
CA LEU A 40 -0.81 4.26 1.32
C LEU A 40 -2.22 3.93 0.85
N LEU A 41 -3.02 4.94 0.50
CA LEU A 41 -4.37 4.75 -0.04
C LEU A 41 -4.37 3.90 -1.32
N ARG A 42 -3.45 4.17 -2.25
CA ARG A 42 -3.32 3.36 -3.48
C ARG A 42 -2.95 1.91 -3.19
N SER A 43 -2.15 1.66 -2.17
CA SER A 43 -1.79 0.30 -1.75
C SER A 43 -3.00 -0.42 -1.14
N LEU A 44 -3.80 0.27 -0.33
CA LEU A 44 -5.04 -0.26 0.24
C LEU A 44 -6.08 -0.64 -0.84
N TYR A 45 -6.13 0.09 -1.95
CA TYR A 45 -6.97 -0.26 -3.09
C TYR A 45 -6.37 -1.36 -3.99
N ALA A 46 -5.27 -2.01 -3.57
CA ALA A 46 -4.50 -2.95 -4.38
C ALA A 46 -4.03 -2.39 -5.74
N ASN A 47 -3.98 -1.06 -5.89
CA ASN A 47 -3.48 -0.41 -7.11
C ASN A 47 -1.95 -0.38 -7.15
N TYR A 48 -1.31 -0.40 -5.98
CA TYR A 48 0.13 -0.46 -5.82
C TYR A 48 0.45 -1.65 -4.93
N LEU A 49 1.21 -2.59 -5.45
CA LEU A 49 1.76 -3.66 -4.64
C LEU A 49 2.87 -3.07 -3.76
N PRO A 50 2.78 -3.22 -2.42
CA PRO A 50 3.91 -2.91 -1.56
C PRO A 50 5.06 -3.87 -1.92
N ASP A 51 6.28 -3.38 -1.78
CA ASP A 51 7.48 -4.18 -2.05
C ASP A 51 7.59 -5.37 -1.08
N GLU A 52 7.17 -5.17 0.17
CA GLU A 52 7.14 -6.15 1.25
C GLU A 52 5.95 -5.86 2.18
N GLY A 53 5.51 -6.88 2.93
CA GLY A 53 4.44 -6.77 3.92
C GLY A 53 3.09 -7.30 3.45
N HIS A 54 2.05 -7.04 4.24
CA HIS A 54 0.71 -7.60 4.07
C HIS A 54 -0.37 -6.53 4.27
N ILE A 55 -1.50 -6.66 3.56
CA ILE A 55 -2.69 -5.84 3.80
C ILE A 55 -3.86 -6.80 4.04
N TRP A 56 -4.26 -6.90 5.31
CA TRP A 56 -5.34 -7.79 5.73
C TRP A 56 -6.68 -7.06 5.72
N VAL A 57 -7.66 -7.62 5.03
CA VAL A 57 -9.04 -7.14 4.99
C VAL A 57 -9.96 -8.24 5.52
N LYS A 58 -10.81 -7.90 6.50
CA LYS A 58 -11.81 -8.82 7.02
C LYS A 58 -13.06 -8.78 6.13
N HIS A 59 -13.47 -9.91 5.57
CA HIS A 59 -14.64 -10.06 4.73
C HIS A 59 -15.38 -11.36 5.09
N ASN A 60 -16.69 -11.31 5.34
CA ASN A 60 -17.50 -12.47 5.75
C ASN A 60 -16.89 -13.27 6.93
N ASP A 61 -16.38 -12.56 7.94
CA ASP A 61 -15.66 -13.12 9.09
C ASP A 61 -14.32 -13.82 8.82
N GLU A 62 -13.84 -13.78 7.58
CA GLU A 62 -12.55 -14.30 7.18
C GLU A 62 -11.55 -13.17 6.89
N TRP A 63 -10.26 -13.42 7.16
CA TRP A 63 -9.18 -12.50 6.83
C TRP A 63 -8.59 -12.85 5.47
N LEU A 64 -8.53 -11.85 4.59
CA LEU A 64 -7.95 -11.95 3.26
C LEU A 64 -6.72 -11.05 3.18
N ASP A 65 -5.58 -11.60 2.76
CA ASP A 65 -4.46 -10.77 2.34
C ASP A 65 -4.67 -10.36 0.89
N ILE A 66 -4.96 -9.08 0.66
CA ILE A 66 -5.23 -8.57 -0.68
C ILE A 66 -3.95 -8.42 -1.52
N VAL A 67 -2.77 -8.55 -0.92
CA VAL A 67 -1.48 -8.44 -1.60
C VAL A 67 -0.95 -9.82 -2.01
N ALA A 68 -1.24 -10.87 -1.23
CA ALA A 68 -0.77 -12.24 -1.48
C ALA A 68 -1.23 -12.83 -2.83
N GLY A 69 -2.31 -12.35 -3.41
CA GLY A 69 -2.88 -12.86 -4.67
C GLY A 69 -2.13 -12.47 -5.95
N SER A 70 -1.03 -11.72 -5.86
CA SER A 70 -0.33 -11.15 -7.03
C SER A 70 0.92 -11.93 -7.46
N GLY A 71 1.17 -13.08 -6.84
CA GLY A 71 2.38 -13.89 -7.01
C GLY A 71 2.17 -15.20 -7.80
N ALA A 72 1.44 -15.16 -8.92
CA ALA A 72 1.37 -16.25 -9.89
C ALA A 72 1.81 -15.77 -11.28
#